data_AF-A0A2V7ZS83-F1
#
_entry.id   AF-A0A2V7ZS83-F1
#
_cell.length_a   1.000
_cell.length_b   1.000
_cell.length_c   1.000
_cell.angle_alpha   90.00
_cell.angle_beta   90.00
_cell.angle_gamma   90.00
#
_symmetry.space_group_name_H-M   'P 1'
#
loop_
_entity.id
_entity.type
_entity.pdbx_description
1 polymer ?
#
loop_
_entity_poly.entity_id
_entity_poly.type
_entity_poly.pdbx_seq_one_letter_code
_entity_poly.pdbx_strand_id
1 'polypeptide(L)'
;MSRRFLSRRMGPAWIAAILAGILAAAAPWLERLRPLSIGERTASEVHVTSGEDRGIGSLREAIFLADRADRRVRILIQVPLIRLGDPLPPIINPKGVSIEAGAGSVRLDATDVTAGAVLDVSAPDTVIAGVEVYGAPEQAILLRNGGARLTNVSLRKSQTGIYVVDGVADLTVSQSLFDGNAVGIHVDSRTDGIRLVDNRFQAHSNAAIWSVAPDGPDPGSSAPIIIVGNRFDRDR
;
A
#
# COMPACT_ATOMS: atom_id res chain seq x y z
N MET A 1 19.50 -62.83 7.81
CA MET A 1 19.23 -61.81 8.85
C MET A 1 19.29 -60.42 8.25
N SER A 2 18.24 -59.65 8.52
CA SER A 2 17.80 -58.38 7.91
C SER A 2 18.79 -57.20 7.95
N ARG A 3 19.03 -56.56 6.79
CA ARG A 3 19.51 -55.16 6.66
C ARG A 3 18.70 -54.41 5.59
N ARG A 4 17.36 -54.44 5.68
CA ARG A 4 16.45 -53.81 4.70
C ARG A 4 15.48 -52.77 5.30
N PHE A 5 15.84 -52.12 6.41
CA PHE A 5 14.90 -51.23 7.12
C PHE A 5 15.30 -49.76 7.26
N LEU A 6 16.41 -49.28 6.66
CA LEU A 6 16.84 -47.88 6.84
C LEU A 6 16.68 -46.92 5.65
N SER A 7 16.26 -47.35 4.46
CA SER A 7 16.16 -46.43 3.30
C SER A 7 14.74 -46.06 2.86
N ARG A 8 13.69 -46.43 3.61
CA ARG A 8 12.29 -46.19 3.21
C ARG A 8 11.63 -44.94 3.80
N ARG A 9 12.32 -44.17 4.65
CA ARG A 9 11.74 -42.96 5.28
C ARG A 9 12.20 -41.62 4.69
N MET A 10 13.21 -41.60 3.82
CA MET A 10 13.68 -40.34 3.18
C MET A 10 12.86 -39.93 1.97
N GLY A 11 12.26 -40.88 1.23
CA GLY A 11 11.39 -40.58 0.08
C GLY A 11 10.23 -39.61 0.38
N PRO A 12 9.41 -39.84 1.43
CA PRO A 12 8.27 -38.96 1.70
C PRO A 12 8.69 -37.56 2.18
N ALA A 13 9.81 -37.43 2.88
CA ALA A 13 10.31 -36.13 3.35
C ALA A 13 10.77 -35.23 2.19
N TRP A 14 11.48 -35.81 1.21
CA TRP A 14 11.89 -35.08 0.01
C TRP A 14 10.70 -34.69 -0.86
N ILE A 15 9.71 -35.58 -1.00
CA ILE A 15 8.47 -35.26 -1.71
C ILE A 15 7.73 -34.11 -1.03
N ALA A 16 7.60 -34.13 0.30
CA ALA A 16 6.95 -33.06 1.06
C ALA A 16 7.71 -31.72 0.92
N ALA A 17 9.04 -31.73 0.97
CA ALA A 17 9.85 -30.52 0.79
C ALA A 17 9.72 -29.92 -0.61
N ILE A 18 9.70 -30.77 -1.65
CA ILE A 18 9.48 -30.33 -3.03
C ILE A 18 8.07 -29.76 -3.19
N LEU A 19 7.05 -30.43 -2.64
CA LEU A 19 5.67 -29.96 -2.72
C LEU A 19 5.49 -28.61 -1.99
N ALA A 20 6.11 -28.47 -0.82
CA ALA A 20 6.13 -27.22 -0.06
C ALA A 20 6.85 -26.10 -0.82
N GLY A 21 7.97 -26.41 -1.48
CA GLY A 21 8.69 -25.47 -2.35
C GLY A 21 7.85 -25.01 -3.54
N ILE A 22 7.13 -25.93 -4.19
CA ILE A 22 6.20 -25.62 -5.29
C ILE A 22 5.05 -24.74 -4.80
N LEU A 23 4.44 -25.07 -3.66
CA LEU A 23 3.34 -24.27 -3.08
C LEU A 23 3.80 -22.88 -2.67
N ALA A 24 5.00 -22.75 -2.08
CA ALA A 24 5.58 -21.45 -1.73
C ALA A 24 5.88 -20.60 -2.97
N ALA A 25 6.38 -21.22 -4.05
CA ALA A 25 6.62 -20.52 -5.33
C ALA A 25 5.31 -20.14 -6.05
N ALA A 26 4.24 -20.91 -5.86
CA ALA A 26 2.93 -20.65 -6.45
C ALA A 26 2.08 -19.65 -5.65
N ALA A 27 2.39 -19.42 -4.38
CA ALA A 27 1.63 -18.53 -3.49
C ALA A 27 1.45 -17.09 -4.05
N PRO A 28 2.49 -16.42 -4.58
CA PRO A 28 2.34 -15.07 -5.14
C PRO A 28 1.42 -15.02 -6.38
N TRP A 29 1.31 -16.13 -7.11
CA TRP A 29 0.41 -16.23 -8.26
C TRP A 29 -1.02 -16.53 -7.81
N LEU A 30 -1.20 -17.36 -6.78
CA LEU A 30 -2.49 -17.61 -6.15
C LEU A 30 -3.08 -16.37 -5.48
N GLU A 31 -2.26 -15.49 -4.91
CA GLU A 31 -2.74 -14.23 -4.33
C GLU A 31 -3.37 -13.30 -5.38
N ARG A 32 -2.93 -13.36 -6.65
CA ARG A 32 -3.59 -12.64 -7.76
C ARG A 32 -4.97 -13.18 -8.10
N LEU A 33 -5.22 -14.45 -7.79
CA LEU A 33 -6.50 -15.13 -7.99
C LEU A 33 -7.35 -15.13 -6.71
N ARG A 34 -6.88 -14.48 -5.64
CA ARG A 34 -7.59 -14.49 -4.37
C ARG A 34 -8.95 -13.84 -4.57
N PRO A 35 -10.06 -14.55 -4.28
CA PRO A 35 -11.38 -13.98 -4.43
C PRO A 35 -11.50 -12.76 -3.51
N LEU A 36 -12.11 -11.69 -4.03
CA LEU A 36 -12.48 -10.50 -3.24
C LEU A 36 -13.14 -10.95 -1.93
N SER A 37 -12.67 -10.41 -0.82
CA SER A 37 -13.24 -10.61 0.52
C SER A 37 -14.72 -10.20 0.53
N ILE A 38 -15.50 -10.72 1.49
CA ILE A 38 -16.96 -10.45 1.56
C ILE A 38 -17.24 -8.93 1.59
N GLY A 39 -16.39 -8.15 2.28
CA GLY A 39 -16.50 -6.69 2.33
C GLY A 39 -16.06 -5.96 1.05
N GLU A 40 -15.30 -6.60 0.16
CA GLU A 40 -14.99 -6.08 -1.19
C GLU A 40 -16.12 -6.41 -2.17
N ARG A 41 -16.82 -7.54 -1.99
CA ARG A 41 -17.94 -7.95 -2.85
C ARG A 41 -19.22 -7.14 -2.63
N THR A 42 -19.39 -6.55 -1.44
CA THR A 42 -20.56 -5.73 -1.10
C THR A 42 -20.33 -4.23 -1.30
N ALA A 43 -19.13 -3.84 -1.72
CA ALA A 43 -18.77 -2.44 -1.91
C ALA A 43 -19.57 -1.83 -3.07
N SER A 44 -20.00 -0.58 -2.92
CA SER A 44 -20.51 0.18 -4.07
C SER A 44 -19.36 0.51 -5.00
N GLU A 45 -19.50 0.26 -6.29
CA GLU A 45 -18.47 0.62 -7.27
C GLU A 45 -18.73 2.04 -7.81
N VAL A 46 -17.67 2.84 -7.88
CA VAL A 46 -17.66 4.19 -8.46
C VAL A 46 -16.53 4.24 -9.48
N HIS A 47 -16.84 4.65 -10.71
CA HIS A 47 -15.90 4.61 -11.82
C HIS A 47 -15.33 6.01 -12.06
N VAL A 48 -14.00 6.11 -12.11
CA VAL A 48 -13.30 7.31 -12.55
C VAL A 48 -12.97 7.14 -14.02
N THR A 49 -13.68 7.89 -14.86
CA THR A 49 -13.63 7.81 -16.33
C THR A 49 -12.97 9.03 -16.96
N SER A 50 -12.63 10.04 -16.15
CA SER A 50 -11.95 11.27 -16.58
C SER A 50 -10.59 11.42 -15.92
N GLY A 51 -9.61 11.89 -16.70
CA GLY A 51 -8.27 12.25 -16.23
C GLY A 51 -8.14 13.70 -15.75
N GLU A 52 -9.24 14.46 -15.79
CA GLU A 52 -9.28 15.85 -15.34
C GLU A 52 -9.37 15.95 -13.81
N ASP A 53 -8.81 17.01 -13.23
CA ASP A 53 -8.81 17.24 -11.77
C ASP A 53 -10.23 17.33 -11.18
N ARG A 54 -11.20 17.84 -11.97
CA ARG A 54 -12.57 18.14 -11.53
C ARG A 54 -13.58 17.81 -12.62
N GLY A 55 -14.84 17.71 -12.19
CA GLY A 55 -15.99 17.46 -13.06
C GLY A 55 -16.46 16.01 -12.99
N ILE A 56 -17.45 15.69 -13.81
CA ILE A 56 -18.10 14.38 -13.81
C ILE A 56 -17.09 13.30 -14.20
N GLY A 57 -17.08 12.20 -13.45
CA GLY A 57 -16.18 11.08 -13.66
C GLY A 57 -14.73 11.33 -13.22
N SER A 58 -14.45 12.45 -12.53
CA SER A 58 -13.14 12.73 -11.93
C SER A 58 -12.92 11.94 -10.63
N LEU A 59 -11.66 11.73 -10.27
CA LEU A 59 -11.31 11.10 -8.99
C LEU A 59 -11.83 11.89 -7.79
N ARG A 60 -11.80 13.23 -7.89
CA ARG A 60 -12.31 14.14 -6.86
C ARG A 60 -13.80 13.91 -6.60
N GLU A 61 -14.60 13.81 -7.65
CA GLU A 61 -16.03 13.47 -7.52
C GLU A 61 -16.21 12.08 -6.91
N ALA A 62 -15.43 11.09 -7.35
CA ALA A 62 -15.53 9.73 -6.83
C ALA A 62 -15.22 9.65 -5.32
N ILE A 63 -14.24 10.41 -4.83
CA ILE A 63 -13.96 10.50 -3.39
C ILE A 63 -15.16 11.14 -2.66
N PHE A 64 -15.71 12.24 -3.18
CA PHE A 64 -16.90 12.86 -2.59
C PHE A 64 -18.13 11.96 -2.57
N LEU A 65 -18.29 11.07 -3.55
CA LEU A 65 -19.35 10.06 -3.56
C LEU A 65 -19.06 8.94 -2.56
N ALA A 66 -17.80 8.51 -2.47
CA ALA A 66 -17.37 7.51 -1.51
C ALA A 66 -17.59 7.98 -0.07
N ASP A 67 -17.22 9.21 0.26
CA ASP A 67 -17.35 9.75 1.62
C ASP A 67 -18.79 9.94 2.08
N ARG A 68 -19.72 10.12 1.15
CA ARG A 68 -21.16 10.23 1.44
C ARG A 68 -21.87 8.89 1.53
N ALA A 69 -21.23 7.80 1.12
CA ALA A 69 -21.85 6.49 1.12
C ALA A 69 -21.98 5.94 2.56
N ASP A 70 -23.07 5.22 2.81
CA ASP A 70 -23.36 4.54 4.08
C ASP A 70 -22.73 3.14 4.19
N ARG A 71 -21.92 2.77 3.19
CA ARG A 71 -21.27 1.47 3.02
C ARG A 71 -19.85 1.66 2.47
N ARG A 72 -19.09 0.58 2.47
CA ARG A 72 -17.76 0.52 1.86
C ARG A 72 -17.86 0.82 0.36
N VAL A 73 -16.91 1.57 -0.18
CA VAL A 73 -16.90 1.98 -1.60
C VAL A 73 -15.61 1.55 -2.27
N ARG A 74 -15.73 1.08 -3.51
CA ARG A 74 -14.63 0.77 -4.41
C ARG A 74 -14.59 1.79 -5.53
N ILE A 75 -13.55 2.60 -5.55
CA ILE A 75 -13.24 3.55 -6.60
C ILE A 75 -12.35 2.84 -7.63
N LEU A 76 -12.88 2.60 -8.82
CA LEU A 76 -12.15 1.97 -9.92
C LEU A 76 -11.72 3.04 -10.93
N ILE A 77 -10.41 3.21 -11.11
CA ILE A 77 -9.85 4.21 -12.00
C ILE A 77 -9.59 3.63 -13.38
N GLN A 78 -10.33 4.10 -14.38
CA GLN A 78 -10.32 3.55 -15.75
C GLN A 78 -9.47 4.37 -16.73
N VAL A 79 -8.90 5.47 -16.26
CA VAL A 79 -7.97 6.31 -17.02
C VAL A 79 -6.52 6.02 -16.60
N PRO A 80 -5.54 6.13 -17.50
CA PRO A 80 -4.14 5.85 -17.19
C PRO A 80 -3.42 7.01 -16.48
N LEU A 81 -3.95 8.23 -16.58
CA LEU A 81 -3.35 9.46 -16.05
C LEU A 81 -4.46 10.38 -15.53
N ILE A 82 -4.25 10.94 -14.34
CA ILE A 82 -5.04 12.02 -13.75
C ILE A 82 -4.08 13.16 -13.44
N ARG A 83 -4.36 14.36 -13.96
CA ARG A 83 -3.60 15.57 -13.62
C ARG A 83 -4.29 16.28 -12.47
N LEU A 84 -3.56 16.55 -11.40
CA LEU A 84 -4.07 17.21 -10.22
C LEU A 84 -3.63 18.67 -10.21
N GLY A 85 -4.59 19.57 -10.11
CA GLY A 85 -4.32 21.00 -9.91
C GLY A 85 -4.25 21.39 -8.43
N ASP A 86 -4.89 20.61 -7.56
CA ASP A 86 -4.96 20.81 -6.12
C ASP A 86 -4.96 19.45 -5.40
N PRO A 87 -4.64 19.42 -4.09
CA PRO A 87 -4.79 18.22 -3.28
C PRO A 87 -6.17 17.58 -3.42
N LEU A 88 -6.24 16.26 -3.42
CA LEU A 88 -7.53 15.57 -3.40
C LEU A 88 -8.22 15.79 -2.05
N PRO A 89 -9.56 15.77 -2.01
CA PRO A 89 -10.28 15.80 -0.74
C PRO A 89 -9.85 14.62 0.14
N PRO A 90 -9.87 14.79 1.48
CA PRO A 90 -9.51 13.71 2.39
C PRO A 90 -10.51 12.57 2.27
N ILE A 91 -10.01 11.33 2.29
CA ILE A 91 -10.81 10.11 2.23
C ILE A 91 -11.23 9.79 3.66
N ILE A 92 -12.53 9.92 3.96
CA ILE A 92 -13.05 9.91 5.34
C ILE A 92 -14.20 8.92 5.56
N ASN A 93 -14.62 8.15 4.56
CA ASN A 93 -15.69 7.16 4.72
C ASN A 93 -15.39 6.19 5.89
N PRO A 94 -16.21 6.16 6.96
CA PRO A 94 -15.97 5.32 8.14
C PRO A 94 -16.17 3.82 7.89
N LYS A 95 -16.71 3.43 6.73
CA LYS A 95 -16.87 2.04 6.28
C LYS A 95 -15.69 1.56 5.43
N GLY A 96 -14.72 2.43 5.17
CA GLY A 96 -13.53 2.17 4.38
C GLY A 96 -13.73 2.40 2.88
N VAL A 97 -12.59 2.54 2.18
CA VAL A 97 -12.54 2.82 0.74
C VAL A 97 -11.48 1.93 0.08
N SER A 98 -11.75 1.41 -1.12
CA SER A 98 -10.74 0.81 -1.99
C SER A 98 -10.52 1.72 -3.19
N ILE A 99 -9.27 2.05 -3.51
CA ILE A 99 -8.89 2.82 -4.70
C ILE A 99 -8.00 1.95 -5.57
N GLU A 100 -8.48 1.59 -6.76
CA GLU A 100 -7.84 0.60 -7.60
C GLU A 100 -7.70 1.07 -9.04
N ALA A 101 -6.55 0.81 -9.66
CA ALA A 101 -6.39 1.00 -11.09
C ALA A 101 -7.10 -0.12 -11.88
N GLY A 102 -8.15 0.23 -12.63
CA GLY A 102 -8.90 -0.72 -13.44
C GLY A 102 -8.12 -1.30 -14.62
N ALA A 103 -7.15 -0.56 -15.15
CA ALA A 103 -6.28 -1.00 -16.26
C ALA A 103 -4.91 -1.53 -15.79
N GLY A 104 -4.75 -1.84 -14.50
CA GLY A 104 -3.53 -2.38 -13.90
C GLY A 104 -2.59 -1.33 -13.30
N SER A 105 -2.50 -0.13 -13.87
CA SER A 105 -1.86 1.02 -13.22
C SER A 105 -2.47 2.35 -13.63
N VAL A 106 -2.52 3.32 -12.71
CA VAL A 106 -2.86 4.72 -12.99
C VAL A 106 -1.83 5.65 -12.38
N ARG A 107 -1.48 6.75 -13.07
CA ARG A 107 -0.66 7.83 -12.51
C ARG A 107 -1.52 9.01 -12.06
N LEU A 108 -1.33 9.43 -10.81
CA LEU A 108 -1.73 10.72 -10.28
C LEU A 108 -0.52 11.66 -10.43
N ASP A 109 -0.60 12.58 -11.38
CA ASP A 109 0.42 13.60 -11.60
C ASP A 109 0.11 14.82 -10.72
N ALA A 110 0.92 15.00 -9.68
CA ALA A 110 0.78 16.05 -8.69
C ALA A 110 1.79 17.19 -8.88
N THR A 111 2.44 17.28 -10.05
CA THR A 111 3.46 18.30 -10.33
C THR A 111 2.94 19.74 -10.20
N ASP A 112 1.64 19.94 -10.47
CA ASP A 112 0.99 21.25 -10.36
C ASP A 112 0.37 21.49 -8.95
N VAL A 113 0.40 20.50 -8.05
CA VAL A 113 -0.06 20.65 -6.67
C VAL A 113 0.99 21.42 -5.87
N THR A 114 0.55 22.46 -5.16
CA THR A 114 1.48 23.42 -4.52
C THR A 114 1.71 23.18 -3.03
N ALA A 115 0.80 22.51 -2.32
CA ALA A 115 0.90 22.25 -0.89
C ALA A 115 0.04 21.05 -0.48
N GLY A 116 0.35 20.44 0.66
CA GLY A 116 -0.43 19.35 1.26
C GLY A 116 -0.23 17.97 0.61
N ALA A 117 -0.87 16.97 1.23
CA ALA A 117 -0.80 15.59 0.79
C ALA A 117 -1.65 15.35 -0.47
N VAL A 118 -1.16 14.51 -1.40
CA VAL A 118 -1.93 14.14 -2.60
C VAL A 118 -3.12 13.25 -2.23
N LEU A 119 -2.89 12.25 -1.37
CA LEU A 119 -3.93 11.41 -0.79
C LEU A 119 -3.88 11.54 0.74
N ASP A 120 -4.84 12.26 1.33
CA ASP A 120 -5.07 12.27 2.78
C ASP A 120 -6.06 11.15 3.13
N VAL A 121 -5.55 10.11 3.78
CA VAL A 121 -6.28 8.88 4.12
C VAL A 121 -6.63 8.87 5.60
N SER A 122 -7.89 9.19 5.89
CA SER A 122 -8.47 9.17 7.23
C SER A 122 -9.48 8.03 7.43
N ALA A 123 -9.93 7.40 6.34
CA ALA A 123 -10.81 6.24 6.37
C ALA A 123 -10.06 4.97 6.85
N PRO A 124 -10.66 4.16 7.74
CA PRO A 124 -10.08 2.89 8.17
C PRO A 124 -10.11 1.86 7.04
N ASP A 125 -9.29 0.81 7.15
CA ASP A 125 -9.28 -0.34 6.23
C ASP A 125 -9.18 0.06 4.74
N THR A 126 -8.49 1.17 4.48
CA THR A 126 -8.32 1.71 3.13
C THR A 126 -7.39 0.82 2.33
N VAL A 127 -7.82 0.44 1.12
CA VAL A 127 -7.00 -0.32 0.18
C VAL A 127 -6.62 0.60 -0.98
N ILE A 128 -5.34 0.62 -1.36
CA ILE A 128 -4.87 1.31 -2.56
C ILE A 128 -4.02 0.36 -3.38
N ALA A 129 -4.39 0.14 -4.65
CA ALA A 129 -3.71 -0.80 -5.52
C ALA A 129 -3.49 -0.28 -6.93
N GLY A 130 -2.26 -0.45 -7.45
CA GLY A 130 -1.91 -0.05 -8.82
C GLY A 130 -1.86 1.47 -9.02
N VAL A 131 -1.71 2.26 -7.96
CA VAL A 131 -1.66 3.73 -8.05
C VAL A 131 -0.21 4.21 -8.02
N GLU A 132 0.19 4.96 -9.04
CA GLU A 132 1.40 5.79 -9.05
C GLU A 132 1.05 7.21 -8.61
N VAL A 133 1.82 7.78 -7.69
CA VAL A 133 1.80 9.22 -7.37
C VAL A 133 3.15 9.79 -7.77
N TYR A 134 3.13 10.81 -8.61
CA TYR A 134 4.34 11.46 -9.13
C TYR A 134 4.37 12.94 -8.74
N GLY A 135 5.48 13.39 -8.15
CA GLY A 135 5.75 14.81 -7.97
C GLY A 135 5.00 15.47 -6.80
N ALA A 136 4.63 14.73 -5.75
CA ALA A 136 3.92 15.33 -4.62
C ALA A 136 4.81 16.37 -3.88
N PRO A 137 4.34 17.61 -3.65
CA PRO A 137 5.14 18.65 -3.00
C PRO A 137 5.46 18.31 -1.54
N GLU A 138 4.55 17.59 -0.88
CA GLU A 138 4.70 17.11 0.49
C GLU A 138 4.57 15.58 0.54
N GLN A 139 3.46 15.04 1.06
CA GLN A 139 3.24 13.61 1.15
C GLN A 139 2.50 13.10 -0.08
N ALA A 140 2.99 12.03 -0.71
CA ALA A 140 2.19 11.33 -1.72
C ALA A 140 0.97 10.66 -1.07
N ILE A 141 1.17 10.05 0.11
CA ILE A 141 0.10 9.50 0.94
C ILE A 141 0.33 9.94 2.38
N LEU A 142 -0.67 10.58 2.97
CA LEU A 142 -0.74 10.88 4.39
C LEU A 142 -1.75 9.93 5.04
N LEU A 143 -1.29 9.11 5.98
CA LEU A 143 -2.10 8.12 6.66
C LEU A 143 -2.41 8.55 8.09
N ARG A 144 -3.70 8.69 8.40
CA ARG A 144 -4.22 9.15 9.69
C ARG A 144 -5.03 8.09 10.43
N ASN A 145 -5.23 6.91 9.83
CA ASN A 145 -6.02 5.83 10.41
C ASN A 145 -5.43 4.45 10.08
N GLY A 146 -5.81 3.44 10.85
CA GLY A 146 -5.24 2.10 10.78
C GLY A 146 -5.89 1.14 9.78
N GLY A 147 -5.26 -0.02 9.61
CA GLY A 147 -5.75 -1.12 8.77
C GLY A 147 -5.49 -0.94 7.26
N ALA A 148 -4.72 0.07 6.88
CA ALA A 148 -4.47 0.39 5.48
C ALA A 148 -3.60 -0.67 4.77
N ARG A 149 -3.93 -0.96 3.51
CA ARG A 149 -3.20 -1.89 2.65
C ARG A 149 -2.85 -1.23 1.33
N LEU A 150 -1.55 -1.07 1.07
CA LEU A 150 -1.00 -0.48 -0.14
C LEU A 150 -0.24 -1.55 -0.91
N THR A 151 -0.71 -1.90 -2.10
CA THR A 151 -0.12 -2.99 -2.90
C THR A 151 0.18 -2.51 -4.31
N ASN A 152 1.39 -2.79 -4.81
CA ASN A 152 1.78 -2.37 -6.16
C ASN A 152 1.56 -0.87 -6.40
N VAL A 153 1.88 -0.03 -5.40
CA VAL A 153 1.87 1.43 -5.54
C VAL A 153 3.24 1.91 -5.97
N SER A 154 3.30 3.04 -6.67
CA SER A 154 4.56 3.69 -7.02
C SER A 154 4.58 5.14 -6.56
N LEU A 155 5.40 5.47 -5.59
CA LEU A 155 5.48 6.82 -5.02
C LEU A 155 6.81 7.43 -5.40
N ARG A 156 6.78 8.44 -6.27
CA ARG A 156 7.97 8.94 -6.95
C ARG A 156 8.10 10.44 -6.84
N LYS A 157 9.34 10.92 -6.75
CA LYS A 157 9.67 12.35 -6.79
C LYS A 157 8.86 13.19 -5.80
N SER A 158 8.59 12.65 -4.62
CA SER A 158 7.79 13.30 -3.59
C SER A 158 8.67 13.72 -2.40
N GLN A 159 8.26 14.72 -1.61
CA GLN A 159 9.00 15.01 -0.38
C GLN A 159 8.93 13.83 0.59
N THR A 160 7.75 13.24 0.79
CA THR A 160 7.58 11.99 1.52
C THR A 160 6.69 11.05 0.72
N GLY A 161 7.08 9.78 0.56
CA GLY A 161 6.23 8.78 -0.08
C GLY A 161 4.98 8.50 0.77
N ILE A 162 5.17 7.87 1.92
CA ILE A 162 4.09 7.66 2.91
C ILE A 162 4.47 8.35 4.20
N TYR A 163 3.58 9.18 4.73
CA TYR A 163 3.68 9.70 6.09
C TYR A 163 2.62 9.02 6.96
N VAL A 164 3.06 8.39 8.04
CA VAL A 164 2.20 7.70 9.01
C VAL A 164 2.17 8.53 10.28
N VAL A 165 1.00 9.08 10.61
CA VAL A 165 0.79 9.90 11.81
C VAL A 165 0.82 9.03 13.07
N ASP A 166 1.16 9.64 14.19
CA ASP A 166 1.15 9.02 15.53
C ASP A 166 -0.17 8.30 15.83
N GLY A 167 -0.08 7.09 16.39
CA GLY A 167 -1.23 6.27 16.78
C GLY A 167 -1.83 5.42 15.67
N VAL A 168 -1.34 5.51 14.43
CA VAL A 168 -1.78 4.63 13.35
C VAL A 168 -1.23 3.21 13.53
N ALA A 169 -2.10 2.22 13.41
CA ALA A 169 -1.76 0.80 13.52
C ALA A 169 -2.09 0.02 12.24
N ASP A 170 -1.46 -1.14 12.07
CA ASP A 170 -1.80 -2.13 11.04
C ASP A 170 -1.70 -1.62 9.59
N LEU A 171 -0.58 -0.96 9.25
CA LEU A 171 -0.25 -0.64 7.86
C LEU A 171 0.47 -1.82 7.19
N THR A 172 -0.02 -2.28 6.04
CA THR A 172 0.73 -3.17 5.16
C THR A 172 1.06 -2.48 3.84
N VAL A 173 2.34 -2.44 3.48
CA VAL A 173 2.82 -1.97 2.18
C VAL A 173 3.56 -3.12 1.51
N SER A 174 3.10 -3.53 0.33
CA SER A 174 3.71 -4.63 -0.41
C SER A 174 3.93 -4.39 -1.88
N GLN A 175 4.98 -5.02 -2.43
CA GLN A 175 5.27 -5.03 -3.88
C GLN A 175 5.32 -3.64 -4.52
N SER A 176 5.71 -2.63 -3.74
CA SER A 176 5.61 -1.22 -4.12
C SER A 176 6.97 -0.61 -4.43
N LEU A 177 6.98 0.47 -5.21
CA LEU A 177 8.19 1.21 -5.62
C LEU A 177 8.21 2.61 -5.00
N PHE A 178 9.27 2.92 -4.29
CA PHE A 178 9.60 4.24 -3.77
C PHE A 178 10.85 4.74 -4.50
N ASP A 179 10.74 5.81 -5.28
CA ASP A 179 11.81 6.23 -6.19
C ASP A 179 12.02 7.75 -6.20
N GLY A 180 13.18 8.19 -5.71
CA GLY A 180 13.55 9.60 -5.78
C GLY A 180 12.76 10.51 -4.84
N ASN A 181 12.23 9.97 -3.74
CA ASN A 181 11.58 10.78 -2.69
C ASN A 181 12.62 11.34 -1.70
N ALA A 182 12.34 12.42 -0.98
CA ALA A 182 13.27 12.82 0.09
C ALA A 182 13.28 11.79 1.22
N VAL A 183 12.08 11.40 1.68
CA VAL A 183 11.86 10.24 2.55
C VAL A 183 10.92 9.24 1.88
N GLY A 184 11.26 7.95 1.87
CA GLY A 184 10.39 6.89 1.34
C GLY A 184 9.13 6.71 2.21
N ILE A 185 9.32 6.28 3.45
CA ILE A 185 8.26 6.15 4.47
C ILE A 185 8.70 6.87 5.74
N HIS A 186 7.88 7.80 6.23
CA HIS A 186 8.05 8.45 7.52
C HIS A 186 6.99 7.92 8.49
N VAL A 187 7.43 7.37 9.61
CA VAL A 187 6.59 6.85 10.68
C VAL A 187 6.80 7.72 11.92
N ASP A 188 5.74 8.41 12.34
CA ASP A 188 5.72 9.08 13.63
C ASP A 188 5.76 8.07 14.79
N SER A 189 5.99 8.61 15.96
CA SER A 189 6.37 7.93 17.18
C SER A 189 5.76 6.57 17.53
N ARG A 190 4.44 6.49 17.66
CA ARG A 190 3.77 5.30 18.20
C ARG A 190 2.94 4.63 17.13
N THR A 191 3.50 3.60 16.51
CA THR A 191 2.78 2.77 15.53
C THR A 191 3.01 1.30 15.81
N ASP A 192 1.95 0.51 15.70
CA ASP A 192 1.99 -0.94 15.84
C ASP A 192 1.63 -1.62 14.52
N GLY A 193 2.23 -2.78 14.26
CA GLY A 193 1.79 -3.64 13.14
C GLY A 193 2.13 -3.12 11.75
N ILE A 194 3.16 -2.26 11.59
CA ILE A 194 3.61 -1.86 10.26
C ILE A 194 4.36 -3.03 9.59
N ARG A 195 3.97 -3.38 8.37
CA ARG A 195 4.57 -4.45 7.57
C ARG A 195 4.95 -3.93 6.21
N LEU A 196 6.25 -3.94 5.91
CA LEU A 196 6.82 -3.57 4.62
C LEU A 196 7.36 -4.86 3.98
N VAL A 197 6.74 -5.30 2.87
CA VAL A 197 7.00 -6.61 2.27
C VAL A 197 7.32 -6.48 0.78
N ASP A 198 8.47 -6.98 0.34
CA ASP A 198 8.86 -7.04 -1.08
C ASP A 198 8.79 -5.69 -1.82
N ASN A 199 9.07 -4.59 -1.13
CA ASN A 199 9.12 -3.26 -1.73
C ASN A 199 10.52 -2.93 -2.25
N ARG A 200 10.58 -1.96 -3.17
CA ARG A 200 11.83 -1.40 -3.67
C ARG A 200 11.93 0.08 -3.31
N PHE A 201 12.97 0.43 -2.58
CA PHE A 201 13.35 1.79 -2.23
C PHE A 201 14.60 2.17 -3.01
N GLN A 202 14.58 3.34 -3.64
CA GLN A 202 15.76 3.82 -4.35
C GLN A 202 15.86 5.32 -4.52
N ALA A 203 17.11 5.78 -4.58
CA ALA A 203 17.48 7.15 -4.90
C ALA A 203 16.85 8.19 -3.96
N HIS A 204 16.62 7.85 -2.69
CA HIS A 204 16.14 8.78 -1.69
C HIS A 204 17.20 9.82 -1.33
N SER A 205 16.80 11.07 -1.09
CA SER A 205 17.76 12.12 -0.72
C SER A 205 18.10 12.16 0.76
N ASN A 206 17.24 11.60 1.63
CA ASN A 206 17.43 11.60 3.08
C ASN A 206 17.32 10.18 3.68
N ALA A 207 16.23 9.45 3.43
CA ALA A 207 16.03 8.12 4.03
C ALA A 207 15.00 7.29 3.25
N ALA A 208 15.22 5.98 3.16
CA ALA A 208 14.19 5.06 2.68
C ALA A 208 13.04 4.90 3.68
N ILE A 209 13.39 4.72 4.95
CA ILE A 209 12.45 4.59 6.07
C ILE A 209 12.99 5.44 7.21
N TRP A 210 12.16 6.36 7.71
CA TRP A 210 12.45 7.21 8.85
C TRP A 210 11.40 6.92 9.93
N SER A 211 11.83 6.56 11.13
CA SER A 211 10.93 6.30 12.26
C SER A 211 11.48 6.97 13.52
N VAL A 212 10.62 7.67 14.27
CA VAL A 212 11.02 8.46 15.45
C VAL A 212 10.36 7.93 16.71
N ALA A 213 10.89 6.89 17.35
CA ALA A 213 10.35 6.43 18.64
C ALA A 213 10.68 7.46 19.76
N PRO A 214 9.69 7.97 20.52
CA PRO A 214 9.92 9.00 21.54
C PRO A 214 10.33 8.39 22.89
N ASP A 215 9.95 7.14 23.15
CA ASP A 215 10.32 6.35 24.32
C ASP A 215 10.48 4.89 23.84
N GLY A 216 11.46 4.16 24.37
CA GLY A 216 11.80 2.80 23.94
C GLY A 216 10.61 1.82 23.93
N PRO A 217 10.74 0.64 23.30
CA PRO A 217 9.62 -0.29 23.16
C PRO A 217 9.02 -0.63 24.52
N ASP A 218 7.69 -0.47 24.67
CA ASP A 218 6.97 -0.96 25.83
C ASP A 218 7.29 -2.45 26.04
N PRO A 219 7.65 -2.89 27.26
CA PRO A 219 7.91 -4.31 27.53
C PRO A 219 6.62 -5.12 27.32
N GLY A 220 6.48 -5.70 26.13
CA GLY A 220 5.30 -6.45 25.70
C GLY A 220 4.80 -6.12 24.29
N SER A 221 5.29 -5.05 23.66
CA SER A 221 4.91 -4.69 22.29
C SER A 221 5.60 -5.61 21.27
N SER A 222 4.81 -6.22 20.38
CA SER A 222 5.29 -6.95 19.21
C SER A 222 5.99 -5.99 18.24
N ALA A 223 7.03 -6.46 17.54
CA ALA A 223 7.88 -5.65 16.65
C ALA A 223 7.10 -4.53 15.91
N PRO A 224 7.41 -3.24 16.15
CA PRO A 224 6.57 -2.12 15.68
C PRO A 224 6.58 -1.99 14.15
N ILE A 225 7.69 -2.39 13.51
CA ILE A 225 7.87 -2.40 12.05
C ILE A 225 8.54 -3.71 11.62
N ILE A 226 7.87 -4.45 10.72
CA ILE A 226 8.35 -5.69 10.13
C ILE A 226 8.77 -5.41 8.68
N ILE A 227 10.05 -5.63 8.37
CA ILE A 227 10.65 -5.37 7.06
C ILE A 227 11.12 -6.71 6.47
N VAL A 228 10.47 -7.20 5.41
CA VAL A 228 10.74 -8.51 4.81
C VAL A 228 10.87 -8.39 3.30
N GLY A 229 11.93 -8.96 2.72
CA GLY A 229 12.09 -9.04 1.25
C GLY A 229 12.28 -7.72 0.51
N ASN A 230 12.44 -6.59 1.23
CA ASN A 230 12.62 -5.28 0.62
C ASN A 230 14.02 -5.10 0.05
N ARG A 231 14.13 -4.32 -1.03
CA ARG A 231 15.38 -3.91 -1.67
C ARG A 231 15.60 -2.42 -1.50
N PHE A 232 16.83 -2.03 -1.14
CA PHE A 232 17.25 -0.65 -0.95
C PHE A 232 18.46 -0.38 -1.85
N ASP A 233 18.37 0.62 -2.74
CA ASP A 233 19.44 0.95 -3.67
C ASP A 233 19.67 2.45 -3.81
N ARG A 234 20.93 2.90 -3.75
CA ARG A 234 21.32 4.28 -4.11
C ARG A 234 20.68 5.38 -3.26
N ASP A 235 20.25 5.07 -2.04
CA ASP A 235 19.84 6.08 -1.07
C ASP A 235 21.07 6.81 -0.50
N ARG A 236 20.92 8.09 -0.20
CA ARG A 236 21.99 8.94 0.36
C ARG A 236 21.69 9.37 1.78
#